data_AF-A0A5K1H5R7-F1
#
_entry.id   AF-A0A5K1H5R7-F1
#
_cell.length_a   1.000
_cell.length_b   1.000
_cell.length_c   1.000
_cell.angle_alpha   90.00
_cell.angle_beta   90.00
_cell.angle_gamma   90.00
#
_symmetry.space_group_name_H-M   'P 1'
#
loop_
_entity.id
_entity.type
_entity.pdbx_description
1 polymer ?
#
loop_
_entity_poly.entity_id
_entity_poly.type
_entity_poly.pdbx_seq_one_letter_code
_entity_poly.pdbx_strand_id
1 'polypeptide(L)' 'EMAAPSSFSKICLNLKCGALSSERWWTGWRLRSGDVAELCDRC' A
#
# COMPACT_ATOMS: atom_id res chain seq x y z
N GLU A 1 -25.37 4.57 7.04
CA GLU A 1 -24.07 4.10 7.57
C GLU A 1 -23.10 4.02 6.40
N MET A 2 -22.06 4.84 6.37
CA MET A 2 -21.06 4.78 5.31
C MET A 2 -20.19 3.56 5.61
N ALA A 3 -20.31 2.49 4.83
CA ALA A 3 -19.44 1.34 4.97
C ALA A 3 -17.99 1.82 4.82
N ALA A 4 -17.21 1.75 5.90
CA ALA A 4 -15.78 1.93 5.82
C ALA A 4 -15.25 0.93 4.77
N PRO A 5 -14.42 1.37 3.79
CA PRO A 5 -13.78 0.41 2.90
C PRO A 5 -13.10 -0.61 3.80
N SER A 6 -13.37 -1.90 3.55
CA SER A 6 -12.73 -3.00 4.25
C SER A 6 -11.28 -2.63 4.46
N SER A 7 -10.86 -2.46 5.72
CA SER A 7 -9.47 -2.17 6.09
C SER A 7 -8.64 -3.41 5.78
N PHE A 8 -8.50 -3.73 4.49
CA PHE A 8 -7.46 -4.60 4.01
C PHE A 8 -6.18 -3.94 4.49
N SER A 9 -5.48 -4.63 5.39
CA SER A 9 -4.25 -4.11 5.96
C SER A 9 -3.28 -3.89 4.81
N LYS A 10 -3.08 -2.63 4.43
CA LYS A 10 -2.17 -2.28 3.34
C LYS A 10 -0.77 -2.69 3.76
N ILE A 11 -0.06 -3.37 2.86
CA ILE A 11 1.32 -3.77 3.05
C ILE A 11 2.20 -3.02 2.06
N CYS A 12 3.35 -2.53 2.53
CA CYS A 12 4.34 -1.92 1.66
C CYS A 12 4.88 -2.97 0.69
N LEU A 13 4.67 -2.74 -0.60
CA LEU A 13 5.09 -3.66 -1.65
C LEU A 13 6.61 -3.60 -1.96
N ASN A 14 7.38 -2.83 -1.19
CA ASN A 14 8.81 -3.03 -1.11
C ASN A 14 9.09 -4.29 -0.27
N LEU A 15 9.56 -5.36 -0.93
CA LEU A 15 9.82 -6.67 -0.32
C LEU A 15 10.83 -6.63 0.84
N LYS A 16 11.72 -5.63 0.90
CA LYS A 16 12.65 -5.46 2.02
C LYS A 16 12.03 -4.72 3.21
N CYS A 17 10.88 -4.08 3.03
CA CYS A 17 10.19 -3.32 4.05
C CYS A 17 9.03 -4.11 4.66
N GLY A 18 8.01 -4.47 3.86
CA GLY A 18 6.84 -5.21 4.34
C GLY A 18 6.04 -4.52 5.44
N ALA A 19 6.17 -3.20 5.61
CA ALA A 19 5.45 -2.45 6.64
C ALA A 19 3.93 -2.62 6.49
N LEU A 20 3.25 -2.87 7.61
CA LEU A 20 1.80 -3.03 7.71
C LEU A 20 1.07 -1.74 8.13
N SER A 21 1.84 -0.72 8.51
CA SER A 21 1.34 0.60 8.90
C SER A 21 2.24 1.68 8.30
N SER A 22 1.63 2.82 8.01
CA SER A 22 2.28 3.98 7.41
C SER A 22 1.48 5.22 7.75
N GLU A 23 2.13 6.35 7.99
CA GLU A 23 1.42 7.62 8.22
C GLU A 23 0.77 8.10 6.93
N ARG A 24 1.44 7.87 5.80
CA ARG A 24 0.92 8.12 4.46
C ARG A 24 1.30 6.97 3.53
N TRP A 25 0.41 6.64 2.62
CA TRP A 25 0.67 5.70 1.54
C TRP A 25 0.86 6.48 0.25
N TRP A 26 1.80 6.04 -0.58
CA TRP A 26 2.00 6.63 -1.89
C TRP A 26 2.17 5.56 -2.96
N THR A 27 1.98 5.99 -4.19
CA THR A 27 1.90 5.12 -5.36
C THR A 27 3.26 5.03 -6.03
N GLY A 28 3.83 3.82 -6.06
CA GLY A 28 5.12 3.52 -6.69
C GLY A 28 4.98 3.04 -8.14
N TRP A 29 5.77 2.01 -8.49
CA TRP A 29 5.84 1.45 -9.85
C TRP A 29 4.56 0.70 -10.26
N ARG A 30 4.36 0.51 -11.58
CA ARG A 30 3.28 -0.35 -12.10
C ARG A 30 3.59 -1.82 -11.89
N LEU A 31 2.60 -2.57 -11.43
CA LEU A 31 2.62 -4.01 -11.31
C LEU A 31 2.34 -4.68 -12.65
N ARG A 32 2.69 -5.95 -12.76
CA ARG A 32 2.41 -6.77 -13.96
C ARG A 32 0.91 -6.94 -14.23
N SER A 33 0.08 -6.85 -13.20
CA SER A 33 -1.38 -6.85 -13.33
C SER A 33 -1.93 -5.57 -13.98
N GLY A 34 -1.10 -4.52 -14.10
CA GLY A 34 -1.53 -3.18 -14.53
C GLY A 34 -1.88 -2.24 -13.37
N ASP A 35 -2.01 -2.78 -12.15
CA ASP A 35 -2.17 -2.00 -10.93
C ASP A 35 -0.90 -1.21 -10.59
N VAL A 36 -0.95 -0.45 -9.51
CA VAL A 36 0.15 0.35 -9.00
C VAL A 36 0.57 -0.14 -7.63
N ALA A 37 1.88 -0.16 -7.38
CA ALA A 37 2.40 -0.57 -6.09
C ALA A 37 2.07 0.49 -5.02
N GLU A 38 1.55 0.09 -3.87
CA GLU A 38 1.45 0.96 -2.70
C GLU A 38 2.69 0.81 -1.81
N LEU A 39 3.27 1.96 -1.43
CA LEU A 39 4.46 2.06 -0.60
C LEU A 39 4.19 2.92 0.63
N CYS A 40 4.92 2.63 1.73
CA CYS A 40 4.85 3.44 2.94
C CYS A 40 5.62 4.76 2.77
N ASP A 41 5.49 5.70 3.71
CA ASP A 41 6.09 7.03 3.63
C ASP A 41 7.63 7.05 3.59
N ARG A 42 8.28 5.90 3.84
CA ARG A 42 9.74 5.75 3.88
C ARG A 42 10.36 5.00 2.71
N CYS A 43 9.56 4.32 1.89
CA CYS A 43 10.03 3.50 0.76
C CYS A 43 9.61 4.15 -0.53
#